data_AF-A0A6M1YJT7-F1
#
_entry.id   AF-A0A6M1YJT7-F1
#
_cell.length_a   1.000
_cell.length_b   1.000
_cell.length_c   1.000
_cell.angle_alpha   90.00
_cell.angle_beta   90.00
_cell.angle_gamma   90.00
#
_symmetry.space_group_name_H-M   'P 1'
#
loop_
_entity.id
_entity.type
_entity.pdbx_description
1 polymer ?
#
loop_
_entity_poly.entity_id
_entity_poly.type
_entity_poly.pdbx_seq_one_letter_code
_entity_poly.pdbx_strand_id
1 'polypeptide(L)'
;MKNQVVEKLLKIVNQFPPFHDGIDLYWIFYIRFKRSWKKIFIQKYLDTYYFSATNRISFSYPKEFQHEYLEDELKIWIEELLAYRIRVMKNPIEEQARLLQAIPINLRMGLMTRQNVRRLMPDWAEINLGVTSAERKILMEILRGRDGEDLNSFTAEKYFEYCKVAYLANLKTFNGFDFKKDETGREYYKKFADGRDGGLSSLDLT
;
A
#
# COMPACT_ATOMS: atom_id res chain seq x y z
N MET A 1 23.51 22.43 14.18
CA MET A 1 23.55 20.96 14.23
C MET A 1 22.26 20.31 13.72
N LYS A 2 21.06 20.70 14.22
CA LYS A 2 19.76 20.15 13.76
C LYS A 2 19.52 20.25 12.24
N ASN A 3 19.84 21.38 11.61
CA ASN A 3 19.67 21.56 10.15
C ASN A 3 20.59 20.63 9.32
N GLN A 4 21.82 20.36 9.78
CA GLN A 4 22.75 19.47 9.06
C GLN A 4 22.25 18.01 9.00
N VAL A 5 21.56 17.54 10.05
CA VAL A 5 21.00 16.18 10.08
C VAL A 5 19.83 16.07 9.09
N VAL A 6 18.96 17.08 9.04
CA VAL A 6 17.84 17.13 8.08
C VAL A 6 18.36 17.23 6.63
N GLU A 7 19.36 18.07 6.38
CA GLU A 7 20.01 18.16 5.06
C GLU A 7 20.62 16.82 4.62
N LYS A 8 21.28 16.10 5.54
CA LYS A 8 21.83 14.76 5.27
C LYS A 8 20.72 13.76 4.95
N LEU A 9 19.62 13.79 5.68
CA LEU A 9 18.43 12.98 5.39
C LEU A 9 17.88 13.29 3.99
N LEU A 10 17.68 14.57 3.66
CA LEU A 10 17.19 15.00 2.35
C LEU A 10 18.11 14.57 1.20
N LYS A 11 19.43 14.61 1.40
CA LYS A 11 20.38 14.10 0.41
C LYS A 11 20.20 12.61 0.12
N ILE A 12 19.77 11.82 1.11
CA ILE A 12 19.49 10.39 0.94
C ILE A 12 18.12 10.19 0.30
N VAL A 13 17.09 10.88 0.80
CA VAL A 13 15.70 10.79 0.30
C VAL A 13 15.63 11.12 -1.19
N ASN A 14 16.31 12.18 -1.62
CA ASN A 14 16.34 12.60 -3.03
C ASN A 14 17.07 11.63 -3.98
N GLN A 15 17.67 10.56 -3.46
CA GLN A 15 18.22 9.47 -4.29
C GLN A 15 17.15 8.43 -4.65
N PHE A 16 15.98 8.47 -4.00
CA PHE A 16 14.85 7.62 -4.32
C PHE A 16 13.86 8.36 -5.22
N PRO A 17 13.27 7.69 -6.22
CA PRO A 17 12.25 8.30 -7.07
C PRO A 17 11.00 8.62 -6.23
N PRO A 18 10.50 9.88 -6.25
CA PRO A 18 9.26 10.23 -5.57
C PRO A 18 8.02 9.72 -6.29
N PHE A 19 6.92 9.65 -5.56
CA PHE A 19 5.57 9.67 -6.14
C PHE A 19 5.15 11.11 -6.41
N HIS A 20 4.41 11.32 -7.50
CA HIS A 20 3.89 12.62 -7.87
C HIS A 20 2.38 12.68 -7.62
N ASP A 21 1.90 13.75 -6.97
CA ASP A 21 0.49 14.14 -6.96
C ASP A 21 0.41 15.64 -7.32
N GLY A 22 0.12 15.92 -8.58
CA GLY A 22 0.24 17.28 -9.11
C GLY A 22 1.68 17.81 -9.02
N ILE A 23 1.87 18.92 -8.31
CA ILE A 23 3.18 19.56 -8.10
C ILE A 23 3.93 19.01 -6.87
N ASP A 24 3.27 18.16 -6.09
CA ASP A 24 3.80 17.63 -4.84
C ASP A 24 4.62 16.38 -5.10
N LEU A 25 5.75 16.26 -4.39
CA LEU A 25 6.57 15.06 -4.41
C LEU A 25 6.44 14.33 -3.08
N TYR A 26 6.25 13.02 -3.13
CA TYR A 26 6.08 12.20 -1.95
C TYR A 26 7.09 11.06 -1.90
N TRP A 27 7.59 10.80 -0.71
CA TRP A 27 8.35 9.60 -0.39
C TRP A 27 7.70 8.89 0.79
N ILE A 28 7.62 7.58 0.68
CA ILE A 28 7.10 6.72 1.72
C ILE A 28 8.14 5.66 2.02
N PHE A 29 8.56 5.59 3.28
CA PHE A 29 9.51 4.60 3.75
C PHE A 29 8.95 3.85 4.95
N TYR A 30 9.30 2.58 5.05
CA TYR A 30 8.99 1.76 6.21
C TYR A 30 10.31 1.42 6.87
N ILE A 31 10.53 1.95 8.06
CA ILE A 31 11.77 1.75 8.79
C ILE A 31 11.52 0.98 10.08
N ARG A 32 12.53 0.21 10.49
CA ARG A 32 12.50 -0.46 11.78
C ARG A 32 13.00 0.52 12.84
N PHE A 33 12.14 0.84 13.80
CA PHE A 33 12.51 1.67 14.94
C PHE A 33 12.49 0.82 16.20
N LYS A 34 13.67 0.41 16.69
CA LYS A 34 13.80 -0.54 17.81
C LYS A 34 12.97 -1.81 17.55
N ARG A 35 11.86 -2.00 18.27
CA ARG A 35 10.96 -3.18 18.17
C ARG A 35 9.69 -2.94 17.35
N SER A 36 9.49 -1.74 16.81
CA SER A 36 8.30 -1.40 16.00
C SER A 36 8.67 -0.98 14.58
N TRP A 37 7.69 -1.06 13.68
CA TRP A 37 7.80 -0.49 12.34
C TRP A 37 7.16 0.90 12.34
N LYS A 38 7.81 1.87 11.72
CA LYS A 38 7.26 3.20 11.49
C LYS A 38 7.15 3.45 9.98
N LYS A 39 6.01 3.98 9.55
CA LYS A 39 5.85 4.57 8.21
C LYS A 39 6.31 6.02 8.30
N ILE A 40 7.35 6.37 7.56
CA ILE A 40 7.79 7.74 7.34
C ILE A 40 7.16 8.20 6.03
N PHE A 41 6.59 9.39 6.07
CA PHE A 41 6.04 10.09 4.94
C PHE A 41 6.76 11.43 4.81
N ILE A 42 7.25 11.73 3.61
CA ILE A 42 7.94 12.98 3.32
C ILE A 42 7.26 13.57 2.10
N GLN A 43 6.77 14.80 2.22
CA GLN A 43 6.16 15.56 1.14
C GLN A 43 7.04 16.77 0.85
N LYS A 44 7.36 17.04 -0.41
CA LYS A 44 7.89 18.32 -0.85
C LYS A 44 6.79 19.08 -1.56
N TYR A 45 6.48 20.27 -1.05
CA TYR A 45 5.61 21.24 -1.67
C TYR A 45 6.40 22.53 -1.87
N LEU A 46 6.56 22.95 -3.12
CA LEU A 46 7.46 24.05 -3.50
C LEU A 46 8.86 23.81 -2.90
N ASP A 47 9.38 24.75 -2.11
CA ASP A 47 10.69 24.63 -1.46
C ASP A 47 10.62 24.17 0.01
N THR A 48 9.47 23.64 0.45
CA THR A 48 9.29 23.15 1.82
C THR A 48 9.08 21.63 1.83
N TYR A 49 9.86 20.95 2.68
CA TYR A 49 9.66 19.55 3.01
C TYR A 49 8.84 19.42 4.29
N TYR A 50 7.85 18.55 4.27
CA TYR A 50 7.02 18.16 5.39
C TYR A 50 7.30 16.69 5.69
N PHE A 51 7.65 16.39 6.92
CA PHE A 51 7.96 15.05 7.37
C PHE A 51 6.90 14.63 8.35
N SER A 52 6.39 13.41 8.21
CA SER A 52 5.54 12.79 9.22
C SER A 52 5.92 11.33 9.45
N ALA A 53 5.77 10.85 10.68
CA ALA A 53 5.92 9.44 11.02
C ALA A 53 4.71 8.94 11.81
N THR A 54 4.37 7.66 11.66
CA THR A 54 3.27 7.04 12.42
C THR A 54 3.48 7.30 13.91
N ASN A 55 2.53 8.00 14.54
CA ASN A 55 2.50 8.44 15.93
C ASN A 55 3.52 9.53 16.34
N ARG A 56 3.16 10.80 16.05
CA ARG A 56 3.56 12.03 16.79
C ARG A 56 4.76 12.84 16.31
N ILE A 57 5.37 12.53 15.17
CA ILE A 57 6.39 13.42 14.59
C ILE A 57 5.83 14.04 13.33
N SER A 58 5.63 15.35 13.34
CA SER A 58 5.40 16.17 12.15
C SER A 58 6.27 17.42 12.23
N PHE A 59 7.15 17.62 11.26
CA PHE A 59 7.95 18.85 11.18
C PHE A 59 8.14 19.27 9.73
N SER A 60 8.61 20.50 9.53
CA SER A 60 8.89 21.02 8.21
C SER A 60 10.32 21.57 8.12
N TYR A 61 10.83 21.70 6.89
CA TYR A 61 12.14 22.29 6.59
C TYR A 61 12.01 23.12 5.31
N PRO A 62 12.48 24.38 5.27
CA PRO A 62 13.34 25.05 6.24
C PRO A 62 12.63 25.77 7.41
N LYS A 63 11.29 25.69 7.51
CA LYS A 63 10.52 26.36 8.59
C LYS A 63 10.75 25.74 9.98
N GLU A 64 10.50 26.54 11.02
CA GLU A 64 10.88 26.26 12.43
C GLU A 64 10.30 24.98 13.06
N PHE A 65 11.03 24.53 14.08
CA PHE A 65 11.07 23.19 14.65
C PHE A 65 10.90 23.28 16.18
N GLN A 66 9.88 22.63 16.76
CA GLN A 66 9.59 22.72 18.21
C GLN A 66 9.95 21.48 19.04
N HIS A 67 10.52 20.42 18.45
CA HIS A 67 10.73 19.15 19.18
C HIS A 67 12.19 18.82 19.49
N GLU A 68 12.55 18.92 20.77
CA GLU A 68 13.92 18.71 21.26
C GLU A 68 14.45 17.27 21.10
N TYR A 69 13.57 16.28 20.95
CA TYR A 69 13.91 14.84 20.94
C TYR A 69 14.05 14.19 19.55
N LEU A 70 14.08 14.97 18.46
CA LEU A 70 14.02 14.40 17.10
C LEU A 70 15.36 13.93 16.54
N GLU A 71 16.48 14.45 17.03
CA GLU A 71 17.78 14.25 16.35
C GLU A 71 18.19 12.77 16.32
N ASP A 72 17.96 12.04 17.42
CA ASP A 72 18.25 10.61 17.50
C ASP A 72 17.32 9.77 16.62
N GLU A 73 16.06 10.20 16.48
CA GLU A 73 15.15 9.56 15.53
C GLU A 73 15.62 9.75 14.09
N LEU A 74 16.01 10.97 13.72
CA LEU A 74 16.51 11.27 12.38
C LEU A 74 17.81 10.51 12.06
N LYS A 75 18.70 10.31 13.05
CA LYS A 75 19.90 9.47 12.89
C LYS A 75 19.53 8.02 12.55
N ILE A 76 18.56 7.45 13.28
CA ILE A 76 18.05 6.10 12.98
C ILE A 76 17.44 6.04 11.58
N TRP A 77 16.68 7.07 11.16
CA TRP A 77 16.10 7.11 9.81
C TRP A 77 17.18 7.12 8.73
N ILE A 78 18.24 7.91 8.93
CA ILE A 78 19.39 7.96 8.02
C ILE A 78 20.07 6.60 7.90
N GLU A 79 20.34 5.92 9.02
CA GLU A 79 20.99 4.61 9.03
C GLU A 79 20.14 3.56 8.32
N GLU A 80 18.85 3.49 8.64
CA GLU A 80 17.91 2.54 8.02
C GLU A 80 17.73 2.81 6.53
N LEU A 81 17.65 4.07 6.09
CA LEU A 81 17.52 4.44 4.68
C LEU A 81 18.80 4.14 3.89
N LEU A 82 19.99 4.34 4.48
CA LEU A 82 21.25 3.96 3.85
C LEU A 82 21.34 2.43 3.68
N ALA A 83 20.98 1.68 4.71
CA ALA A 83 20.96 0.23 4.65
C ALA A 83 19.91 -0.28 3.64
N TYR A 84 18.73 0.32 3.61
CA TYR A 84 17.68 0.04 2.63
C TYR A 84 18.15 0.31 1.21
N ARG A 85 18.79 1.46 0.96
CA ARG A 85 19.36 1.81 -0.35
C ARG A 85 20.33 0.74 -0.85
N ILE A 86 21.26 0.29 0.01
CA ILE A 86 22.24 -0.74 -0.36
C ILE A 86 21.53 -2.03 -0.80
N ARG A 87 20.49 -2.45 -0.07
CA ARG A 87 19.72 -3.65 -0.40
C ARG A 87 18.90 -3.49 -1.69
N VAL A 88 18.21 -2.36 -1.87
CA VAL A 88 17.43 -2.05 -3.08
C VAL A 88 18.31 -1.99 -4.32
N MET A 89 19.50 -1.38 -4.24
CA MET A 89 20.43 -1.31 -5.37
C MET A 89 20.97 -2.70 -5.76
N LYS A 90 21.10 -3.62 -4.79
CA LYS A 90 21.56 -4.98 -5.05
C LYS A 90 20.47 -5.81 -5.72
N ASN A 91 19.26 -5.83 -5.15
CA ASN A 91 18.12 -6.54 -5.73
C ASN A 91 16.80 -5.91 -5.24
N PRO A 92 16.17 -5.06 -6.07
CA PRO A 92 14.98 -4.30 -5.67
C PRO A 92 13.75 -5.20 -5.47
N ILE A 93 13.65 -6.32 -6.21
CA ILE A 93 12.50 -7.22 -6.14
C ILE A 93 12.56 -8.04 -4.85
N GLU A 94 13.73 -8.61 -4.55
CA GLU A 94 13.95 -9.39 -3.33
C GLU A 94 13.82 -8.54 -2.06
N GLU A 95 14.38 -7.32 -2.07
CA GLU A 95 14.24 -6.42 -0.91
C GLU A 95 12.78 -6.02 -0.67
N GLN A 96 12.01 -5.79 -1.74
CA GLN A 96 10.58 -5.52 -1.63
C GLN A 96 9.82 -6.71 -1.04
N ALA A 97 10.11 -7.94 -1.49
CA ALA A 97 9.50 -9.15 -0.95
C ALA A 97 9.84 -9.33 0.54
N ARG A 98 11.11 -9.12 0.91
CA ARG A 98 11.57 -9.17 2.30
C ARG A 98 10.86 -8.13 3.17
N LEU A 99 10.71 -6.91 2.68
CA LEU A 99 10.02 -5.84 3.39
C LEU A 99 8.55 -6.20 3.63
N LEU A 100 7.85 -6.68 2.59
CA LEU A 100 6.45 -7.10 2.69
C LEU A 100 6.24 -8.23 3.70
N GLN A 101 7.16 -9.19 3.79
CA GLN A 101 7.09 -10.26 4.79
C GLN A 101 7.30 -9.73 6.22
N ALA A 102 8.20 -8.76 6.40
CA ALA A 102 8.64 -8.30 7.71
C ALA A 102 7.74 -7.22 8.35
N ILE A 103 7.05 -6.40 7.56
CA ILE A 103 6.17 -5.36 8.09
C ILE A 103 4.80 -5.95 8.50
N PRO A 104 4.15 -5.41 9.55
CA PRO A 104 2.78 -5.75 9.93
C PRO A 104 1.77 -5.56 8.79
N ILE A 105 0.72 -6.38 8.74
CA ILE A 105 -0.31 -6.37 7.67
C ILE A 105 -0.95 -5.00 7.50
N ASN A 106 -1.26 -4.30 8.59
CA ASN A 106 -1.84 -2.94 8.57
C ASN A 106 -0.93 -1.88 7.93
N LEU A 107 0.37 -2.19 7.72
CA LEU A 107 1.34 -1.32 7.04
C LEU A 107 1.65 -1.78 5.61
N ARG A 108 1.06 -2.90 5.14
CA ARG A 108 1.33 -3.47 3.80
C ARG A 108 0.56 -2.80 2.66
N MET A 109 -0.47 -2.02 2.99
CA MET A 109 -1.33 -1.35 2.01
C MET A 109 -0.55 -0.29 1.21
N GLY A 110 -0.73 -0.27 -0.12
CA GLY A 110 -0.14 0.74 -1.01
C GLY A 110 1.34 0.53 -1.39
N LEU A 111 1.94 -0.62 -1.08
CA LEU A 111 3.38 -0.86 -1.22
C LEU A 111 3.87 -1.38 -2.58
N MET A 112 2.99 -1.89 -3.43
CA MET A 112 3.37 -2.25 -4.79
C MET A 112 3.02 -1.11 -5.74
N THR A 113 4.03 -0.63 -6.48
CA THR A 113 3.78 0.26 -7.60
C THR A 113 2.89 -0.47 -8.62
N ARG A 114 1.96 0.25 -9.26
CA ARG A 114 1.07 -0.36 -10.27
C ARG A 114 1.84 -1.04 -11.41
N GLN A 115 3.05 -0.58 -11.73
CA GLN A 115 3.97 -1.26 -12.66
C GLN A 115 4.46 -2.61 -12.11
N ASN A 116 4.84 -2.68 -10.84
CA ASN A 116 5.25 -3.95 -10.23
C ASN A 116 4.06 -4.90 -10.06
N VAL A 117 2.86 -4.40 -9.75
CA VAL A 117 1.63 -5.21 -9.78
C VAL A 117 1.39 -5.78 -11.17
N ARG A 118 1.45 -4.96 -12.23
CA ARG A 118 1.28 -5.43 -13.62
C ARG A 118 2.37 -6.41 -14.07
N ARG A 119 3.60 -6.28 -13.57
CA ARG A 119 4.71 -7.16 -13.94
C ARG A 119 4.70 -8.49 -13.17
N LEU A 120 4.29 -8.45 -11.90
CA LEU A 120 4.23 -9.62 -11.02
C LEU A 120 2.89 -10.36 -11.12
N MET A 121 1.84 -9.66 -11.56
CA MET A 121 0.49 -10.17 -11.77
C MET A 121 -0.02 -9.65 -13.13
N PRO A 122 0.56 -10.12 -14.26
CA PRO A 122 0.17 -9.68 -15.60
C PRO A 122 -1.33 -9.86 -15.88
N ASP A 123 -1.94 -10.88 -15.27
CA ASP A 123 -3.37 -11.17 -15.38
C ASP A 123 -4.26 -10.11 -14.71
N TRP A 124 -3.73 -9.31 -13.77
CA TRP A 124 -4.46 -8.15 -13.21
C TRP A 124 -4.76 -7.12 -14.29
N ALA A 125 -3.85 -6.92 -15.26
CA ALA A 125 -4.06 -5.98 -16.35
C ALA A 125 -5.30 -6.33 -17.22
N GLU A 126 -5.79 -7.56 -17.11
CA GLU A 126 -6.96 -8.09 -17.82
C GLU A 126 -8.30 -7.88 -17.10
N ILE A 127 -8.39 -7.12 -15.99
CA ILE A 127 -9.70 -6.71 -15.41
C ILE A 127 -10.60 -6.00 -16.44
N ASN A 128 -10.06 -5.58 -17.59
CA ASN A 128 -10.82 -5.03 -18.72
C ASN A 128 -11.56 -6.08 -19.58
N LEU A 129 -11.37 -7.39 -19.37
CA LEU A 129 -11.97 -8.46 -20.16
C LEU A 129 -13.03 -9.21 -19.33
N GLY A 130 -14.24 -8.67 -19.23
CA GLY A 130 -15.38 -9.41 -18.65
C GLY A 130 -16.41 -8.59 -17.89
N VAL A 131 -16.17 -7.30 -17.66
CA VAL A 131 -17.09 -6.41 -16.94
C VAL A 131 -17.75 -5.40 -17.87
N THR A 132 -19.03 -5.12 -17.64
CA THR A 132 -19.79 -4.08 -18.35
C THR A 132 -19.24 -2.69 -18.02
N SER A 133 -19.58 -1.70 -18.85
CA SER A 133 -19.18 -0.30 -18.63
C SER A 133 -19.62 0.26 -17.28
N ALA A 134 -20.76 -0.20 -16.76
CA ALA A 134 -21.28 0.21 -15.45
C ALA A 134 -20.48 -0.42 -14.30
N GLU A 135 -20.22 -1.73 -14.37
CA GLU A 135 -19.38 -2.44 -13.38
C GLU A 135 -17.96 -1.90 -13.37
N ARG A 136 -17.41 -1.57 -14.54
CA ARG A 136 -16.12 -0.92 -14.69
C ARG A 136 -16.08 0.44 -14.00
N LYS A 137 -17.16 1.23 -14.10
CA LYS A 137 -17.25 2.53 -13.44
C LYS A 137 -17.22 2.37 -11.92
N ILE A 138 -17.98 1.42 -11.38
CA ILE A 138 -18.00 1.09 -9.94
C ILE A 138 -16.61 0.63 -9.48
N LEU A 139 -15.98 -0.28 -10.23
CA LEU A 139 -14.64 -0.79 -9.92
C LEU A 139 -13.61 0.35 -9.92
N MET A 140 -13.69 1.24 -10.90
CA MET A 140 -12.81 2.41 -10.98
C MET A 140 -13.11 3.44 -9.91
N GLU A 141 -14.35 3.63 -9.48
CA GLU A 141 -14.72 4.51 -8.37
C GLU A 141 -14.17 3.97 -7.04
N ILE A 142 -14.25 2.66 -6.80
CA ILE A 142 -13.68 2.03 -5.59
C ILE A 142 -12.15 2.09 -5.60
N LEU A 143 -11.52 1.83 -6.74
CA LEU A 143 -10.07 1.91 -6.90
C LEU A 143 -9.53 3.35 -6.89
N ARG A 144 -10.40 4.35 -7.14
CA ARG A 144 -10.09 5.79 -7.10
C ARG A 144 -10.56 6.46 -5.81
N GLY A 145 -11.34 5.77 -4.97
CA GLY A 145 -11.74 6.24 -3.65
C GLY A 145 -10.51 6.61 -2.85
N ARG A 146 -10.55 7.76 -2.16
CA ARG A 146 -9.42 8.22 -1.37
C ARG A 146 -9.18 7.28 -0.20
N ASP A 147 -7.90 7.07 0.14
CA ASP A 147 -7.50 6.44 1.39
C ASP A 147 -8.19 7.17 2.56
N GLY A 148 -9.07 6.49 3.27
CA GLY A 148 -9.74 7.02 4.48
C GLY A 148 -11.24 7.24 4.39
N GLU A 149 -11.93 6.83 3.33
CA GLU A 149 -13.40 6.69 3.45
C GLU A 149 -13.73 5.58 4.45
N ASP A 150 -14.64 5.92 5.36
CA ASP A 150 -15.07 5.09 6.48
C ASP A 150 -15.63 3.77 5.94
N LEU A 151 -14.82 2.70 6.00
CA LEU A 151 -15.19 1.33 5.63
C LEU A 151 -16.23 0.74 6.58
N ASN A 152 -16.82 1.55 7.48
CA ASN A 152 -18.00 1.20 8.27
C ASN A 152 -19.18 0.69 7.41
N SER A 153 -19.19 0.97 6.10
CA SER A 153 -20.18 0.43 5.18
C SER A 153 -19.76 -0.83 4.41
N PHE A 154 -18.52 -1.32 4.58
CA PHE A 154 -17.98 -2.46 3.87
C PHE A 154 -18.21 -3.75 4.68
N THR A 155 -19.40 -4.31 4.53
CA THR A 155 -19.79 -5.56 5.18
C THR A 155 -19.11 -6.75 4.51
N ALA A 156 -19.00 -7.87 5.24
CA ALA A 156 -18.51 -9.12 4.64
C ALA A 156 -19.38 -9.58 3.47
N GLU A 157 -20.67 -9.23 3.46
CA GLU A 157 -21.56 -9.50 2.34
C GLU A 157 -21.15 -8.74 1.08
N LYS A 158 -20.85 -7.44 1.20
CA LYS A 158 -20.30 -6.67 0.08
C LYS A 158 -18.98 -7.27 -0.38
N TYR A 159 -18.09 -7.65 0.54
CA TYR A 159 -16.83 -8.30 0.21
C TYR A 159 -17.04 -9.58 -0.62
N PHE A 160 -17.98 -10.44 -0.23
CA PHE A 160 -18.29 -11.66 -0.97
C PHE A 160 -18.84 -11.38 -2.37
N GLU A 161 -19.68 -10.36 -2.53
CA GLU A 161 -20.15 -9.94 -3.86
C GLU A 161 -19.01 -9.39 -4.74
N TYR A 162 -18.04 -8.68 -4.16
CA TYR A 162 -16.83 -8.30 -4.90
C TYR A 162 -16.04 -9.51 -5.36
N CYS A 163 -15.86 -10.51 -4.50
CA CYS A 163 -15.16 -11.75 -4.86
C CYS A 163 -15.90 -12.47 -6.00
N LYS A 164 -17.24 -12.55 -5.96
CA LYS A 164 -18.06 -13.12 -7.05
C LYS A 164 -17.76 -12.45 -8.39
N VAL A 165 -17.79 -11.12 -8.43
CA VAL A 165 -17.50 -10.35 -9.65
C VAL A 165 -16.08 -10.65 -10.13
N ALA A 166 -15.10 -10.72 -9.23
CA ALA A 166 -13.73 -11.03 -9.59
C ALA A 166 -13.55 -12.45 -10.17
N TYR A 167 -14.24 -13.44 -9.62
CA TYR A 167 -14.21 -14.81 -10.15
C TYR A 167 -14.89 -14.90 -11.53
N LEU A 168 -16.06 -14.27 -11.67
CA LEU A 168 -16.80 -14.21 -12.94
C LEU A 168 -16.05 -13.41 -14.01
N ALA A 169 -15.26 -12.41 -13.64
CA ALA A 169 -14.43 -11.66 -14.58
C ALA A 169 -13.19 -12.46 -15.04
N ASN A 170 -12.85 -13.57 -14.37
CA ASN A 170 -11.63 -14.33 -14.63
C ASN A 170 -11.91 -15.81 -14.95
N LEU A 171 -12.95 -16.07 -15.75
CA LEU A 171 -13.38 -17.41 -16.15
C LEU A 171 -12.26 -18.27 -16.77
N LYS A 172 -11.28 -17.64 -17.45
CA LYS A 172 -10.13 -18.37 -18.01
C LYS A 172 -9.25 -19.00 -16.94
N THR A 173 -9.08 -18.35 -15.80
CA THR A 173 -8.31 -18.89 -14.66
C THR A 173 -9.06 -20.05 -14.01
N PHE A 174 -10.39 -20.00 -14.05
CA PHE A 174 -11.28 -21.03 -13.49
C PHE A 174 -11.94 -21.88 -14.59
N ASN A 175 -11.24 -22.09 -15.71
CA ASN A 175 -11.77 -22.79 -16.86
C ASN A 175 -12.11 -24.25 -16.49
N GLY A 176 -13.32 -24.71 -16.85
CA GLY A 176 -13.84 -26.03 -16.46
C GLY A 176 -14.68 -26.07 -15.18
N PHE A 177 -14.89 -24.95 -14.51
CA PHE A 177 -15.82 -24.84 -13.38
C PHE A 177 -17.20 -24.35 -13.81
N ASP A 178 -18.25 -24.93 -13.23
CA ASP A 178 -19.65 -24.57 -13.50
C ASP A 178 -20.04 -23.30 -12.72
N PHE A 179 -19.93 -22.15 -13.37
CA PHE A 179 -20.34 -20.86 -12.83
C PHE A 179 -21.86 -20.71 -12.92
N LYS A 180 -22.54 -20.89 -11.79
CA LYS A 180 -23.99 -20.73 -11.67
C LYS A 180 -24.37 -19.29 -11.36
N LYS A 181 -25.23 -18.70 -12.18
CA LYS A 181 -25.60 -17.27 -12.11
C LYS A 181 -26.32 -16.90 -10.80
N ASP A 182 -27.02 -17.87 -10.23
CA ASP A 182 -27.86 -17.80 -9.03
C ASP A 182 -27.10 -18.02 -7.72
N GLU A 183 -25.83 -18.44 -7.75
CA GLU A 183 -25.02 -18.59 -6.53
C GLU A 183 -24.64 -17.23 -5.93
N THR A 184 -24.71 -17.12 -4.62
CA THR A 184 -24.35 -15.93 -3.84
C THR A 184 -22.84 -15.73 -3.83
N GLY A 185 -22.37 -14.50 -3.57
CA GLY A 185 -20.93 -14.26 -3.51
C GLY A 185 -20.22 -15.06 -2.41
N ARG A 186 -20.91 -15.42 -1.33
CA ARG A 186 -20.37 -16.25 -0.26
C ARG A 186 -20.11 -17.68 -0.75
N GLU A 187 -21.00 -18.23 -1.56
CA GLU A 187 -20.85 -19.58 -2.13
C GLU A 187 -19.69 -19.62 -3.13
N TYR A 188 -19.58 -18.59 -3.97
CA TYR A 188 -18.42 -18.39 -4.83
C TYR A 188 -17.12 -18.30 -4.03
N TYR A 189 -17.10 -17.47 -2.98
CA TYR A 189 -15.94 -17.33 -2.12
C TYR A 189 -15.53 -18.65 -1.47
N LYS A 190 -16.48 -19.44 -0.95
CA LYS A 190 -16.18 -20.77 -0.38
C LYS A 190 -15.56 -21.74 -1.39
N LYS A 191 -15.96 -21.67 -2.66
CA LYS A 191 -15.46 -22.56 -3.72
C LYS A 191 -14.09 -22.17 -4.24
N PHE A 192 -13.83 -20.86 -4.36
CA PHE A 192 -12.68 -20.33 -5.11
C PHE A 192 -11.66 -19.60 -4.25
N ALA A 193 -11.92 -19.37 -2.96
CA ALA A 193 -10.89 -18.88 -2.05
C ALA A 193 -9.79 -19.94 -1.90
N ASP A 194 -8.54 -19.53 -2.05
CA ASP A 194 -7.36 -20.40 -2.04
C ASP A 194 -6.89 -20.78 -0.63
N GLY A 195 -7.86 -21.09 0.25
CA GLY A 195 -7.61 -21.47 1.64
C GLY A 195 -7.23 -20.31 2.57
N ARG A 196 -7.15 -19.08 2.06
CA ARG A 196 -6.93 -17.86 2.86
C ARG A 196 -8.23 -17.27 3.39
N ASP A 197 -9.12 -18.12 3.90
CA ASP A 197 -10.45 -17.75 4.40
C ASP A 197 -10.40 -16.91 5.69
N GLY A 198 -9.42 -17.17 6.56
CA GLY A 198 -9.26 -16.43 7.82
C GLY A 198 -10.49 -16.47 8.75
N GLY A 199 -11.41 -17.43 8.56
CA GLY A 199 -12.67 -17.54 9.30
C GLY A 199 -13.81 -16.70 8.73
N LEU A 200 -13.61 -15.98 7.63
CA LEU A 200 -14.60 -15.07 7.06
C LEU A 200 -15.87 -15.80 6.61
N SER A 201 -15.73 -16.99 6.02
CA SER A 201 -16.85 -17.84 5.60
C SER A 201 -17.66 -18.46 6.74
N SER A 202 -17.17 -18.34 7.98
CA SER A 202 -17.81 -18.84 9.21
C SER A 202 -18.57 -17.75 9.98
N LEU A 203 -18.42 -16.47 9.60
CA LEU A 203 -19.18 -15.37 10.17
C LEU A 203 -20.66 -15.55 9.87
N ASP A 204 -21.49 -15.44 10.89
CA ASP A 204 -22.93 -15.31 10.72
C ASP A 204 -23.22 -13.87 10.27
N LEU A 205 -23.79 -13.73 9.07
CA LEU A 205 -24.21 -12.44 8.53
C LEU A 205 -25.72 -12.36 8.61
N THR A 206 -26.20 -12.12 9.83
CA THR A 206 -27.56 -11.64 10.10
C THR A 206 -27.60 -10.13 10.11
#